data_AF-A0A1G4QAX6-F1
#
_entry.id   AF-A0A1G4QAX6-F1
#
_cell.length_a   1.000
_cell.length_b   1.000
_cell.length_c   1.000
_cell.angle_alpha   90.00
_cell.angle_beta   90.00
_cell.angle_gamma   90.00
#
_symmetry.space_group_name_H-M   'P 1'
#
loop_
_entity.id
_entity.type
_entity.pdbx_description
1 polymer ?
#
loop_
_entity_poly.entity_id
_entity_poly.type
_entity_poly.pdbx_seq_one_letter_code
_entity_poly.pdbx_strand_id
1 'polypeptide(L)'
;MSLNLFNEAARKAFVDQHMAAFRAGIREGRAARENLQTRIESMTSVRFGEDDRIALRDYLRKLSWMYSKGEIDERTTQQGLNKVVMAAAANSPEVLNYIRA
;
A
#
# COMPACT_ATOMS: atom_id res chain seq x y z
N MET A 1 19.08 6.11 2.86
CA MET A 1 19.02 5.74 1.43
C MET A 1 17.61 6.05 0.93
N SER A 2 17.48 6.94 -0.06
CA SER A 2 16.21 7.14 -0.76
C SER A 2 15.97 5.91 -1.65
N LEU A 3 14.92 5.13 -1.37
CA LEU A 3 14.49 4.04 -2.23
C LEU A 3 14.04 4.66 -3.56
N ASN A 4 14.77 4.43 -4.65
CA ASN A 4 14.35 4.86 -5.98
C ASN A 4 13.23 3.95 -6.47
N LEU A 5 12.00 4.26 -6.08
CA LEU A 5 10.79 3.52 -6.45
C LEU A 5 10.34 3.78 -7.90
N PHE A 6 11.11 4.49 -8.72
CA PHE A 6 10.94 4.43 -10.18
C PHE A 6 11.57 3.17 -10.78
N ASN A 7 12.52 2.55 -10.08
CA ASN A 7 13.05 1.24 -10.44
C ASN A 7 12.05 0.13 -10.07
N GLU A 8 11.66 -0.68 -11.05
CA GLU A 8 10.72 -1.78 -10.88
C GLU A 8 11.20 -2.82 -9.85
N ALA A 9 12.48 -3.16 -9.83
CA ALA A 9 13.05 -4.09 -8.88
C ALA A 9 12.98 -3.55 -7.44
N ALA A 10 13.22 -2.25 -7.25
CA ALA A 10 13.12 -1.60 -5.95
C ALA A 10 11.65 -1.53 -5.45
N ARG A 11 10.70 -1.24 -6.35
CA ARG A 11 9.26 -1.31 -6.02
C ARG A 11 8.85 -2.72 -5.66
N LYS A 12 9.27 -3.72 -6.45
CA LYS A 12 8.95 -5.11 -6.19
C LYS A 12 9.49 -5.54 -4.82
N ALA A 13 10.74 -5.24 -4.51
CA ALA A 13 11.34 -5.54 -3.21
C ALA A 13 10.58 -4.86 -2.05
N PHE A 14 10.15 -3.60 -2.23
CA PHE A 14 9.31 -2.89 -1.25
C PHE A 14 7.96 -3.58 -1.05
N VAL A 15 7.25 -3.89 -2.15
CA VAL A 15 5.96 -4.57 -2.10
C VAL A 15 6.10 -5.96 -1.48
N ASP A 16 7.08 -6.76 -1.89
CA ASP A 16 7.37 -8.09 -1.34
C ASP A 16 7.66 -8.02 0.17
N GLN A 17 8.47 -7.04 0.61
CA GLN A 17 8.75 -6.82 2.04
C GLN A 17 7.47 -6.52 2.83
N HIS A 18 6.57 -5.73 2.24
CA HIS A 18 5.32 -5.33 2.88
C HIS A 18 4.18 -6.32 2.69
N MET A 19 4.33 -7.33 1.82
CA MET A 19 3.37 -8.45 1.69
C MET A 19 3.24 -9.25 2.99
N ALA A 20 4.30 -9.29 3.81
CA ALA A 20 4.25 -9.91 5.14
C ALA A 20 3.16 -9.29 6.05
N ALA A 21 2.86 -8.00 5.90
CA ALA A 21 1.81 -7.31 6.65
C ALA A 21 0.41 -7.90 6.37
N PHE A 22 0.19 -8.39 5.15
CA PHE A 22 -1.08 -8.99 4.73
C PHE A 22 -1.20 -10.46 5.14
N ARG A 23 -0.07 -11.14 5.36
CA ARG A 23 -0.01 -12.53 5.85
C ARG A 23 -0.20 -12.64 7.36
N ALA A 24 0.18 -11.62 8.13
CA ALA A 24 0.16 -11.65 9.61
C ALA A 24 -1.24 -11.50 10.27
N GLY A 25 -2.33 -11.44 9.50
CA GLY A 25 -3.69 -11.42 10.05
C GLY A 25 -4.10 -10.11 10.75
N ILE A 26 -5.05 -10.18 11.70
CA ILE A 26 -5.76 -8.99 12.23
C ILE A 26 -4.92 -8.21 13.26
N ARG A 27 -4.30 -8.89 14.24
CA ARG A 27 -3.56 -8.23 15.34
C ARG A 27 -2.19 -7.72 14.90
N GLU A 28 -1.36 -8.58 14.34
CA GLU A 28 0.00 -8.23 13.87
C GLU A 28 -0.05 -7.44 12.56
N GLY A 29 -1.02 -7.73 11.69
CA GLY A 29 -1.22 -6.98 10.46
C GLY A 29 -1.71 -5.54 10.68
N ARG A 30 -2.29 -5.18 11.84
CA ARG A 30 -2.72 -3.79 12.08
C ARG A 30 -1.53 -2.85 12.14
N ALA A 31 -0.57 -3.11 13.03
CA ALA A 31 0.63 -2.29 13.17
C ALA A 31 1.45 -2.27 11.87
N ALA A 32 1.51 -3.40 11.17
CA ALA A 32 2.20 -3.49 9.89
C ALA A 32 1.50 -2.69 8.77
N ARG A 33 0.16 -2.67 8.72
CA ARG A 33 -0.63 -1.85 7.79
C ARG A 33 -0.53 -0.36 8.13
N GLU A 34 -0.54 0.01 9.40
CA GLU A 34 -0.32 1.41 9.84
C GLU A 34 1.09 1.89 9.45
N ASN A 35 2.12 1.07 9.65
CA ASN A 35 3.48 1.38 9.21
C ASN A 35 3.57 1.54 7.68
N LEU A 36 2.91 0.64 6.93
CA LEU A 36 2.84 0.72 5.47
C LEU A 36 2.12 1.99 5.01
N GLN A 37 1.01 2.37 5.66
CA GLN A 37 0.31 3.62 5.42
C GLN A 37 1.25 4.82 5.60
N THR A 38 1.93 4.93 6.76
CA THR A 38 2.87 6.03 7.02
C THR A 38 3.99 6.09 5.97
N ARG A 39 4.49 4.92 5.54
CA ARG A 39 5.51 4.87 4.48
C ARG A 39 4.97 5.39 3.14
N ILE A 40 3.78 4.98 2.72
CA ILE A 40 3.14 5.48 1.50
C ILE A 40 2.94 7.00 1.57
N GLU A 41 2.44 7.51 2.70
CA GLU A 41 2.28 8.94 2.93
C GLU A 41 3.62 9.69 2.86
N SER A 42 4.70 9.12 3.41
CA SER A 42 6.04 9.73 3.35
C SER A 42 6.71 9.70 1.98
N MET A 43 6.23 8.86 1.06
CA MET A 43 6.77 8.72 -0.30
C MET A 43 6.31 9.83 -1.24
N THR A 44 5.30 10.60 -0.83
CA THR A 44 4.65 11.59 -1.68
C THR A 44 4.54 12.94 -0.97
N SER A 45 4.58 14.01 -1.76
CA SER A 45 4.28 15.38 -1.32
C SER A 45 2.81 15.72 -1.48
N VAL A 46 2.00 14.82 -2.06
CA VAL A 46 0.55 14.96 -2.13
C VAL A 46 0.00 15.05 -0.70
N ARG A 47 -0.80 16.08 -0.41
CA ARG A 47 -1.42 16.23 0.91
C ARG A 47 -2.56 15.24 1.07
N PHE A 48 -2.43 14.33 2.03
CA PHE A 48 -3.52 13.47 2.48
C PHE A 48 -4.34 14.20 3.54
N GLY A 49 -5.60 14.48 3.21
CA GLY A 49 -6.59 14.91 4.19
C GLY A 49 -6.96 13.78 5.17
N GLU A 50 -7.76 14.10 6.19
CA GLU A 50 -8.20 13.08 7.16
C GLU A 50 -8.98 11.95 6.48
N ASP A 51 -9.89 12.29 5.57
CA ASP A 51 -10.65 11.32 4.78
C ASP A 51 -9.76 10.44 3.90
N ASP A 52 -8.70 11.00 3.31
CA ASP A 52 -7.74 10.25 2.50
C ASP A 52 -6.95 9.24 3.31
N ARG A 53 -6.57 9.62 4.54
CA ARG A 53 -5.89 8.72 5.48
C ARG A 53 -6.80 7.57 5.90
N ILE A 54 -8.09 7.86 6.09
CA ILE A 54 -9.10 6.83 6.38
C ILE A 54 -9.26 5.91 5.17
N ALA A 55 -9.38 6.46 3.97
CA ALA A 55 -9.51 5.69 2.72
C ALA A 55 -8.29 4.79 2.48
N LEU A 56 -7.06 5.30 2.64
CA LEU A 56 -5.84 4.48 2.51
C LEU A 56 -5.82 3.35 3.53
N ARG A 57 -6.18 3.62 4.78
CA ARG A 57 -6.26 2.59 5.83
C ARG A 57 -7.27 1.50 5.48
N ASP A 58 -8.45 1.88 5.01
CA ASP A 58 -9.51 0.95 4.64
C ASP A 58 -9.18 0.16 3.37
N TYR A 59 -8.53 0.79 2.39
CA TYR A 59 -7.99 0.13 1.21
C TYR A 59 -7.01 -0.99 1.60
N LEU A 60 -6.00 -0.69 2.44
CA LEU A 60 -5.04 -1.68 2.92
C LEU A 60 -5.73 -2.78 3.73
N ARG A 61 -6.74 -2.44 4.54
CA ARG A 61 -7.53 -3.42 5.30
C ARG A 61 -8.31 -4.36 4.38
N LYS A 62 -9.00 -3.82 3.38
CA LYS A 62 -9.79 -4.59 2.40
C LYS A 62 -8.88 -5.50 1.59
N LEU A 63 -7.78 -4.97 1.07
CA LEU A 63 -6.80 -5.74 0.31
C LEU A 63 -6.23 -6.92 1.13
N SER A 64 -5.87 -6.66 2.40
CA SER A 64 -5.46 -7.70 3.34
C SER A 64 -6.50 -8.79 3.55
N TRP A 65 -7.75 -8.37 3.70
CA TRP A 65 -8.86 -9.26 4.02
C TRP A 65 -9.18 -10.16 2.83
N MET A 66 -9.28 -9.60 1.62
CA MET A 66 -9.51 -10.35 0.39
C MET A 66 -8.40 -11.39 0.16
N TYR A 67 -7.13 -11.00 0.36
CA TYR A 67 -6.00 -11.92 0.26
C TYR A 67 -6.08 -13.04 1.31
N SER A 68 -6.34 -12.70 2.57
CA SER A 68 -6.47 -13.68 3.67
C SER A 68 -7.65 -14.63 3.48
N LYS A 69 -8.71 -14.20 2.78
CA LYS A 69 -9.87 -15.03 2.44
C LYS A 69 -9.65 -15.87 1.17
N GLY A 70 -8.54 -15.67 0.46
CA GLY A 70 -8.26 -16.31 -0.81
C GLY A 70 -9.13 -15.80 -1.97
N GLU A 71 -9.79 -14.64 -1.80
CA GLU A 71 -10.58 -14.01 -2.86
C GLU A 71 -9.70 -13.41 -3.96
N ILE A 72 -8.48 -13.01 -3.60
CA ILE A 72 -7.44 -12.57 -4.54
C ILE A 72 -6.15 -13.31 -4.23
N ASP A 73 -5.39 -13.60 -5.28
CA ASP A 73 -4.07 -14.19 -5.15
C ASP A 73 -3.00 -13.15 -4.74
N GLU A 74 -1.81 -13.65 -4.41
CA GLU A 74 -0.66 -12.81 -4.06
C GLU A 74 -0.29 -11.85 -5.20
N ARG A 75 -0.35 -12.31 -6.45
CA ARG A 75 -0.01 -11.47 -7.62
C ARG A 75 -0.95 -10.27 -7.73
N THR A 76 -2.24 -10.47 -7.56
CA THR A 76 -3.29 -9.44 -7.61
C THR A 76 -3.12 -8.46 -6.46
N THR A 77 -2.78 -8.97 -5.27
CA THR A 77 -2.49 -8.16 -4.08
C THR A 77 -1.27 -7.26 -4.32
N GLN A 78 -0.17 -7.84 -4.80
CA GLN A 78 1.05 -7.12 -5.16
C GLN A 78 0.81 -6.06 -6.23
N GLN A 79 -0.01 -6.36 -7.24
CA GLN A 79 -0.38 -5.40 -8.28
C GLN A 79 -1.17 -4.21 -7.70
N GLY A 80 -2.10 -4.45 -6.78
CA GLY A 80 -2.85 -3.39 -6.09
C GLY A 80 -1.91 -2.45 -5.32
N LEU A 81 -1.03 -3.01 -4.50
CA LEU A 81 -0.02 -2.25 -3.76
C LEU A 81 0.92 -1.48 -4.67
N ASN A 82 1.43 -2.12 -5.71
CA ASN A 82 2.38 -1.50 -6.62
C ASN A 82 1.79 -0.25 -7.29
N LYS A 83 0.49 -0.25 -7.63
CA LYS A 83 -0.19 0.94 -8.19
C LYS A 83 -0.17 2.12 -7.22
N VAL A 84 -0.55 1.89 -5.95
CA VAL A 84 -0.57 2.93 -4.92
C VAL A 84 0.85 3.44 -4.64
N VAL A 85 1.82 2.54 -4.50
CA VAL A 85 3.24 2.89 -4.24
C VAL A 85 3.84 3.66 -5.41
N MET A 86 3.55 3.25 -6.65
CA MET A 86 4.03 3.94 -7.85
C MET A 86 3.43 5.33 -7.96
N ALA A 87 2.12 5.48 -7.74
CA ALA A 87 1.47 6.80 -7.77
C ALA A 87 2.00 7.72 -6.65
N ALA A 88 2.20 7.19 -5.44
CA ALA A 88 2.80 7.93 -4.34
C ALA A 88 4.23 8.39 -4.69
N ALA A 89 5.09 7.47 -5.13
CA ALA A 89 6.47 7.78 -5.50
C ALA A 89 6.58 8.78 -6.66
N ALA A 90 5.62 8.77 -7.59
CA ALA A 90 5.53 9.72 -8.69
C ALA A 90 4.95 11.09 -8.28
N ASN A 91 4.57 11.29 -7.01
CA ASN A 91 3.79 12.44 -6.56
C ASN A 91 2.48 12.63 -7.37
N SER A 92 1.91 11.54 -7.88
CA SER A 92 0.70 11.58 -8.70
C SER A 92 -0.54 11.68 -7.80
N PRO A 93 -1.49 12.59 -8.09
CA PRO A 93 -2.77 12.66 -7.37
C PRO A 93 -3.63 11.40 -7.57
N GLU A 94 -3.29 10.53 -8.53
CA GLU A 94 -3.97 9.24 -8.74
C GLU A 94 -3.91 8.33 -7.52
N VAL A 95 -2.93 8.53 -6.62
CA VAL A 95 -2.88 7.80 -5.34
C VAL A 95 -4.19 7.96 -4.55
N LEU A 96 -4.83 9.14 -4.60
CA LEU A 96 -6.10 9.41 -3.94
C LEU A 96 -7.28 8.72 -4.64
N ASN A 97 -7.19 8.55 -5.96
CA ASN A 97 -8.21 7.83 -6.72
C ASN A 97 -8.15 6.32 -6.43
N TYR A 98 -6.95 5.75 -6.36
CA TYR A 98 -6.76 4.31 -6.14
C TYR A 98 -7.19 3.85 -4.76
N ILE A 99 -7.06 4.69 -3.72
CA ILE A 99 -7.49 4.34 -2.36
C ILE A 99 -8.99 4.53 -2.13
N ARG A 100 -9.69 5.20 -3.06
CA ARG A 100 -11.14 5.46 -2.99
C ARG A 100 -11.98 4.54 -3.89
N ALA A 101 -11.33 3.78 -4.78
CA ALA A 101 -11.95 2.79 -5.68
C ALA A 101 -12.27 1.47 -4.96
#